data_AF-A0AAV8VFD0-F1
#
_entry.id   AF-A0AAV8VFD0-F1
#
_cell.length_a   1.000
_cell.length_b   1.000
_cell.length_c   1.000
_cell.angle_alpha   90.00
_cell.angle_beta   90.00
_cell.angle_gamma   90.00
#
_symmetry.space_group_name_H-M   'P 1'
#
loop_
_entity.id
_entity.type
_entity.pdbx_description
1 polymer ?
#
loop_
_entity_poly.entity_id
_entity_poly.type
_entity_poly.pdbx_seq_one_letter_code
_entity_poly.pdbx_strand_id
1 'polypeptide(L)'
;MSKKLPAIFLKEIYEKDQKYFTVYDTYTPNYNRTEITGKFYSKYDSLIGVGEYPELVEKIKAVQDRGPKEKLKWPETTNQSYGWYTVPLVEIDRNDYRLYFPQKSSEMTRHQIKLAQGASKRGR
;
A
#
# COMPACT_ATOMS: atom_id res chain seq x y z
N MET A 1 -13.82 -5.49 31.64
CA MET A 1 -12.86 -6.48 32.15
C MET A 1 -12.21 -7.18 30.96
N SER A 2 -10.88 -7.08 30.81
CA SER A 2 -10.15 -7.70 29.69
C SER A 2 -10.14 -9.22 29.87
N LYS A 3 -10.62 -9.97 28.87
CA LYS A 3 -10.60 -11.44 28.91
C LYS A 3 -9.16 -11.90 28.75
N LYS A 4 -8.59 -12.52 29.80
CA LYS A 4 -7.24 -13.10 29.72
C LYS A 4 -7.24 -14.28 28.76
N LEU A 5 -6.20 -14.34 27.92
CA LEU A 5 -6.00 -15.44 26.98
C LEU A 5 -5.78 -16.76 27.73
N PRO A 6 -6.30 -17.89 27.21
CA PRO A 6 -6.05 -19.21 27.80
C PRO A 6 -4.54 -19.54 27.80
N ALA A 7 -4.09 -20.30 28.80
CA ALA A 7 -2.68 -20.65 28.98
C ALA A 7 -2.05 -21.36 27.76
N ILE A 8 -2.86 -22.13 27.01
CA ILE A 8 -2.42 -22.82 25.79
C ILE A 8 -1.97 -21.83 24.71
N PHE A 9 -2.74 -20.76 24.49
CA PHE A 9 -2.39 -19.74 23.52
C PHE A 9 -1.17 -18.94 23.96
N LEU A 10 -1.03 -18.67 25.27
CA LEU A 10 0.17 -18.00 25.79
C LEU A 10 1.44 -18.82 25.54
N LYS A 11 1.35 -20.14 25.71
CA LYS A 11 2.46 -21.06 25.42
C LYS A 11 2.81 -21.07 23.93
N GLU A 12 1.82 -21.18 23.05
CA GLU A 12 2.04 -21.18 21.60
C GLU A 12 2.67 -19.86 21.12
N ILE A 13 2.19 -18.72 21.63
CA ILE A 13 2.76 -17.40 21.32
C ILE A 13 4.23 -17.35 21.78
N TYR A 14 4.51 -17.78 23.00
CA TYR A 14 5.87 -17.79 23.54
C TYR A 14 6.81 -18.69 22.72
N GLU A 15 6.37 -19.89 22.33
CA GLU A 15 7.16 -20.80 21.49
C GLU A 15 7.42 -20.21 20.09
N LYS A 16 6.45 -19.49 19.53
CA LYS A 16 6.61 -18.75 18.28
C LYS A 16 7.64 -17.62 18.43
N ASP A 17 7.52 -16.83 19.48
CA ASP A 17 8.44 -15.73 19.74
C ASP A 17 9.86 -16.26 19.93
N GLN A 18 10.06 -17.32 20.72
CA GLN A 18 11.38 -17.96 20.87
C GLN A 18 11.97 -18.47 19.55
N LYS A 19 11.13 -18.99 18.64
CA LYS A 19 11.60 -19.56 17.37
C LYS A 19 11.93 -18.51 16.31
N TYR A 20 11.13 -17.44 16.24
CA TYR A 20 11.20 -16.48 15.13
C TYR A 20 11.76 -15.11 15.54
N PHE A 21 11.72 -14.76 16.82
CA PHE A 21 12.27 -13.50 17.31
C PHE A 21 13.78 -13.63 17.47
N THR A 22 14.50 -13.14 16.47
CA THR A 22 15.95 -12.98 16.52
C THR A 22 16.27 -11.55 16.91
N VAL A 23 16.91 -11.37 18.08
CA VAL A 23 17.46 -10.07 18.48
C VAL A 23 18.78 -9.89 17.75
N TYR A 24 18.85 -8.89 16.89
CA TYR A 24 20.10 -8.53 16.22
C TYR A 24 20.84 -7.53 17.10
N ASP A 25 22.03 -7.90 17.57
CA ASP A 25 22.88 -7.00 18.36
C ASP A 25 23.55 -5.92 17.50
N THR A 26 23.71 -6.19 16.20
CA THR A 26 24.32 -5.27 15.23
C THR A 26 23.29 -4.86 14.19
N TYR A 27 22.82 -3.62 14.28
CA TYR A 27 21.93 -3.04 13.28
C TYR A 27 22.76 -2.48 12.13
N THR A 28 22.73 -3.16 10.98
CA THR A 28 23.27 -2.62 9.74
C THR A 28 22.18 -1.84 9.00
N PRO A 29 22.48 -0.65 8.47
CA PRO A 29 21.54 0.06 7.61
C PRO A 29 21.22 -0.80 6.37
N ASN A 30 19.93 -1.01 6.08
CA ASN A 30 19.53 -1.64 4.83
C ASN A 30 19.48 -0.58 3.72
N TYR A 31 20.56 -0.49 2.94
CA TYR A 31 20.70 0.47 1.84
C TYR A 31 19.79 0.19 0.63
N ASN A 32 19.22 -1.02 0.53
CA ASN A 32 18.32 -1.43 -0.54
C ASN A 32 16.84 -1.26 -0.18
N ARG A 33 16.55 -0.71 1.00
CA ARG A 33 15.18 -0.47 1.44
C ARG A 33 14.65 0.81 0.79
N THR A 34 13.55 0.68 0.05
CA THR A 34 12.73 1.81 -0.42
C THR A 34 12.45 2.75 0.74
N GLU A 35 12.63 4.05 0.53
CA GLU A 35 12.39 5.03 1.58
C GLU A 35 10.89 5.07 1.91
N ILE A 36 10.54 4.45 3.03
CA ILE A 36 9.20 4.63 3.60
C ILE A 36 9.19 6.02 4.20
N THR A 37 8.13 6.78 3.93
CA THR A 37 7.91 8.08 4.56
C THR A 37 8.12 7.94 6.06
N GLY A 38 8.95 8.80 6.64
CA GLY A 38 9.24 8.77 8.07
C GLY A 38 7.96 8.81 8.91
N LYS A 39 8.05 8.33 10.16
CA LYS A 39 6.90 8.36 11.09
C LYS A 39 6.46 9.81 11.29
N PHE A 40 5.17 10.09 11.06
CA PHE A 40 4.58 11.45 11.13
C PHE A 40 4.92 12.23 12.41
N TYR A 41 5.14 11.55 13.54
CA TYR A 41 5.44 12.15 14.85
C TYR A 41 6.91 12.08 15.28
N SER A 42 7.79 11.45 14.50
CA SER A 42 9.18 11.28 14.90
C SER A 42 9.99 12.50 14.51
N LYS A 43 10.35 13.33 15.51
CA LYS A 43 11.27 14.48 15.32
C LYS A 43 12.66 14.05 14.80
N TYR A 44 13.07 12.82 15.09
CA TYR A 44 14.38 12.29 14.71
C TYR A 44 14.42 11.72 13.29
N ASP A 45 13.26 11.35 12.75
CA ASP A 45 13.11 10.84 11.38
C ASP A 45 13.02 11.99 10.36
N SER A 46 12.86 13.22 10.84
CA SER A 46 12.78 14.44 10.01
C SER A 46 14.16 14.98 9.58
N LEU A 47 15.26 14.34 9.98
CA LEU A 47 16.63 14.74 9.63
C LEU A 47 17.06 14.26 8.23
N ILE A 48 16.09 13.87 7.38
CA ILE A 48 16.30 13.51 5.98
C ILE A 48 16.72 14.78 5.23
N GLY A 49 18.02 15.01 5.11
CA GLY A 49 18.59 16.17 4.39
C GLY A 49 19.87 16.75 4.98
N VAL A 50 20.30 16.33 6.17
CA VAL A 50 21.56 16.80 6.81
C VAL A 50 22.76 15.93 6.38
N GLY A 51 22.84 15.59 5.10
CA GLY A 51 23.94 14.82 4.52
C GLY A 51 24.83 15.70 3.65
N GLU A 52 26.11 15.32 3.52
CA GLU A 52 27.10 16.07 2.71
C GLU A 52 26.75 16.16 1.22
N TYR A 53 25.87 15.28 0.70
CA TYR A 53 25.53 15.19 -0.73
C TYR A 53 24.01 15.05 -0.97
N PRO A 54 23.23 16.13 -0.80
CA PRO A 54 21.78 16.09 -0.97
C PRO A 54 21.35 15.68 -2.40
N GLU A 55 22.10 16.08 -3.42
CA GLU A 55 21.80 15.76 -4.82
C GLU A 55 21.93 14.25 -5.13
N LEU A 56 22.94 13.58 -4.54
CA LEU A 56 23.13 12.14 -4.71
C LEU A 56 22.00 11.37 -4.05
N VAL A 57 21.60 11.79 -2.86
CA VAL A 57 20.47 11.20 -2.14
C VAL A 57 19.20 11.35 -2.96
N GLU A 58 18.93 12.51 -3.55
CA GLU A 58 17.77 12.71 -4.43
C GLU A 58 17.81 11.82 -5.68
N LYS A 59 18.99 11.65 -6.30
CA LYS A 59 19.17 10.73 -7.42
C LYS A 59 18.93 9.27 -7.02
N ILE A 60 19.41 8.84 -5.85
CA ILE A 60 19.19 7.49 -5.33
C ILE A 60 17.69 7.25 -5.08
N LYS A 61 17.01 8.18 -4.41
CA LYS A 61 15.56 8.15 -4.23
C LYS A 61 14.82 8.08 -5.55
N ALA A 62 15.23 8.92 -6.51
CA ALA A 62 14.64 8.92 -7.84
C ALA A 62 14.80 7.56 -8.54
N VAL A 63 15.96 6.90 -8.39
CA VAL A 63 16.23 5.57 -8.97
C VAL A 63 15.49 4.46 -8.24
N GLN A 64 15.25 4.56 -6.93
CA GLN A 64 14.51 3.54 -6.18
C GLN A 64 13.00 3.72 -6.32
N ASP A 65 12.47 4.90 -6.02
CA ASP A 65 11.05 5.10 -5.74
C ASP A 65 10.22 5.46 -6.98
N ARG A 66 10.82 6.09 -8.00
CA ARG A 66 10.07 6.53 -9.18
C ARG A 66 9.50 5.35 -9.97
N GLY A 67 8.32 5.55 -10.55
CA GLY A 67 7.70 4.57 -11.41
C GLY A 67 8.45 4.39 -12.74
N PRO A 68 8.26 3.27 -13.47
CA PRO A 68 8.87 3.05 -14.77
C PRO A 68 8.67 4.20 -15.77
N LYS A 69 7.47 4.80 -15.83
CA LYS A 69 7.14 5.93 -16.70
C LYS A 69 7.98 7.20 -16.46
N GLU A 70 8.44 7.38 -15.23
CA GLU A 70 9.25 8.55 -14.86
C GLU A 70 10.73 8.32 -15.14
N LYS A 71 11.17 7.05 -15.25
CA LYS A 71 12.56 6.66 -15.49
C LYS A 71 12.85 6.42 -16.97
N LEU A 72 11.92 5.82 -17.70
CA LEU A 72 12.12 5.35 -19.06
C LEU A 72 11.27 6.18 -20.04
N LYS A 73 11.81 6.45 -21.22
CA LYS A 73 11.07 7.14 -22.30
C LYS A 73 10.01 6.23 -22.94
N TRP A 74 10.27 4.93 -22.96
CA TRP A 74 9.45 3.91 -23.63
C TRP A 74 9.40 2.64 -22.76
N PRO A 75 8.34 1.80 -22.87
CA PRO A 75 8.28 0.56 -22.14
C PRO A 75 9.32 -0.42 -22.72
N GLU A 76 10.22 -0.92 -21.88
CA GLU A 76 11.28 -1.85 -22.30
C GLU A 76 10.81 -3.31 -22.28
N THR A 77 9.79 -3.61 -21.48
CA THR A 77 9.25 -4.97 -21.33
C THR A 77 7.77 -5.03 -21.67
N THR A 78 7.31 -6.20 -22.13
CA THR A 78 5.88 -6.44 -22.41
C THR A 78 5.02 -6.16 -21.18
N ASN A 79 5.48 -6.51 -19.98
CA ASN A 79 4.75 -6.22 -18.75
C ASN A 79 4.54 -4.72 -18.51
N GLN A 80 5.54 -3.89 -18.82
CA GLN A 80 5.42 -2.43 -18.70
C GLN A 80 4.50 -1.83 -19.75
N SER A 81 4.37 -2.45 -20.93
CA SER A 81 3.45 -1.98 -21.98
C SER A 81 2.00 -1.94 -21.48
N TYR A 82 1.62 -2.89 -20.62
CA TYR A 82 0.35 -2.88 -19.92
C TYR A 82 0.32 -1.72 -18.92
N GLY A 83 -0.47 -0.69 -19.20
CA GLY A 83 -0.54 0.52 -18.37
C GLY A 83 0.45 1.62 -18.77
N TRP A 84 1.29 1.41 -19.79
CA TRP A 84 2.11 2.51 -20.34
C TRP A 84 1.24 3.56 -21.03
N TYR A 85 0.25 3.12 -21.78
CA TYR A 85 -0.70 3.99 -22.48
C TYR A 85 -2.00 4.05 -21.68
N THR A 86 -2.12 5.06 -20.81
CA THR A 86 -3.31 5.27 -19.97
C THR A 86 -4.40 6.07 -20.67
N VAL A 87 -4.02 6.84 -21.68
CA VAL A 87 -4.97 7.55 -22.53
C VAL A 87 -5.54 6.55 -23.52
N PRO A 88 -6.87 6.33 -23.53
CA PRO A 88 -7.49 5.43 -24.49
C PRO A 88 -7.30 5.98 -25.91
N LEU A 89 -7.21 5.07 -26.89
CA LEU A 89 -7.06 5.46 -28.30
C LEU A 89 -8.24 6.32 -28.80
N VAL A 90 -9.43 6.07 -28.25
CA VAL A 90 -10.63 6.86 -28.48
C VAL A 90 -11.04 7.47 -27.16
N GLU A 91 -11.24 8.78 -27.13
CA GLU A 91 -11.74 9.47 -25.94
C GLU A 91 -13.14 8.94 -25.62
N ILE A 92 -13.29 8.37 -24.42
CA ILE A 92 -14.58 7.89 -23.93
C ILE A 92 -15.20 9.02 -23.12
N ASP A 93 -16.26 9.62 -23.66
CA ASP A 93 -17.12 10.50 -22.86
C ASP A 93 -17.89 9.67 -21.84
N ARG A 94 -17.55 9.83 -20.56
CA ARG A 94 -18.24 9.17 -19.45
C ARG A 94 -19.65 9.71 -19.21
N ASN A 95 -20.02 10.83 -19.85
CA ASN A 95 -21.38 11.36 -19.83
C ASN A 95 -22.23 10.83 -20.98
N ASP A 96 -21.62 10.26 -22.02
CA ASP A 96 -22.38 9.68 -23.13
C ASP A 96 -22.98 8.33 -22.73
N TYR A 97 -24.28 8.35 -22.45
CA TYR A 97 -25.07 7.18 -22.09
C TYR A 97 -25.13 6.13 -23.19
N ARG A 98 -24.75 6.44 -24.44
CA ARG A 98 -24.77 5.51 -25.57
C ARG A 98 -23.54 4.60 -25.61
N LEU A 99 -22.44 5.04 -24.99
CA LEU A 99 -21.15 4.36 -25.06
C LEU A 99 -20.64 3.93 -23.67
N TYR A 100 -21.09 4.58 -22.59
CA TYR A 100 -20.63 4.31 -21.23
C TYR A 100 -21.74 3.70 -20.36
N PHE A 101 -21.71 2.36 -20.22
CA PHE A 101 -22.69 1.60 -19.43
C PHE A 101 -22.08 0.88 -18.21
N PRO A 102 -21.50 1.60 -17.23
CA PRO A 102 -20.96 0.94 -16.04
C PRO A 102 -22.09 0.35 -15.19
N GLN A 103 -22.04 -0.96 -14.95
CA GLN A 103 -22.94 -1.59 -14.00
C GLN A 103 -22.51 -1.21 -12.57
N LYS A 104 -23.20 -0.23 -11.98
CA LYS A 104 -22.89 0.28 -10.63
C LYS A 104 -23.16 -0.73 -9.52
N SER A 105 -24.07 -1.68 -9.74
CA SER A 105 -24.43 -2.72 -8.77
C SER A 105 -25.17 -3.87 -9.44
N SER A 106 -25.03 -5.08 -8.91
CA SER A 106 -25.90 -6.20 -9.22
C SER A 106 -27.11 -6.25 -8.26
N GLU A 107 -28.13 -7.03 -8.60
CA GLU A 107 -29.29 -7.24 -7.71
C GLU A 107 -28.88 -7.83 -6.36
N MET A 108 -27.95 -8.79 -6.38
CA MET A 108 -27.37 -9.39 -5.18
C MET A 108 -26.74 -8.33 -4.28
N THR A 109 -25.89 -7.45 -4.84
CA THR A 109 -25.23 -6.37 -4.09
C THR A 109 -26.28 -5.42 -3.50
N ARG A 110 -27.33 -5.06 -4.25
CA ARG A 110 -28.41 -4.20 -3.76
C ARG A 110 -29.20 -4.84 -2.63
N HIS A 111 -29.50 -6.14 -2.73
CA HIS A 111 -30.20 -6.89 -1.68
C HIS A 111 -29.38 -6.95 -0.39
N GLN A 112 -28.07 -7.22 -0.51
CA GLN A 112 -27.17 -7.31 0.63
C GLN A 112 -26.96 -5.97 1.33
N ILE A 113 -26.88 -4.86 0.58
CA ILE A 113 -26.84 -3.50 1.15
C ILE A 113 -28.12 -3.22 1.95
N LYS A 114 -29.30 -3.57 1.43
CA LYS A 114 -30.57 -3.40 2.14
C LYS A 114 -30.62 -4.23 3.43
N LEU A 115 -30.16 -5.48 3.40
CA LEU A 115 -30.06 -6.33 4.58
C LEU A 115 -29.15 -5.71 5.65
N ALA A 116 -27.97 -5.21 5.27
CA ALA A 116 -27.03 -4.58 6.18
C ALA A 116 -27.59 -3.28 6.81
N GLN A 117 -28.25 -2.44 6.02
CA GLN A 117 -28.94 -1.24 6.51
C GLN A 117 -30.09 -1.59 7.47
N GLY A 118 -30.84 -2.65 7.17
CA GLY A 118 -31.91 -3.15 8.02
C GLY A 118 -31.41 -3.77 9.34
N ALA A 119 -30.22 -4.38 9.34
CA ALA A 119 -29.59 -4.93 10.55
C ALA A 119 -29.08 -3.82 11.47
N SER A 120 -28.46 -2.76 10.92
CA SER A 120 -27.98 -1.62 11.69
C SER A 120 -29.10 -0.88 12.42
N LYS A 121 -30.30 -0.80 11.81
CA LYS A 121 -31.48 -0.17 12.43
C LYS A 121 -32.13 -0.99 13.56
N ARG A 122 -31.89 -2.31 13.61
CA ARG A 122 -32.46 -3.21 14.64
C ARG A 122 -31.59 -3.35 15.89
N GLY A 123 -30.35 -2.87 15.85
CA GLY A 123 -29.40 -2.89 16.96
C GLY A 123 -29.24 -1.56 17.71
N ARG A 124 -30.18 -0.63 17.53
CA ARG A 124 -30.29 0.63 18.29
C ARG A 124 -31.60 0.66 19.06
#